data_AF-A0A960DSP3-F1
#
_entry.id   AF-A0A960DSP3-F1
#
_cell.length_a   1.000
_cell.length_b   1.000
_cell.length_c   1.000
_cell.angle_alpha   90.00
_cell.angle_beta   90.00
_cell.angle_gamma   90.00
#
_symmetry.space_group_name_H-M   'P 1'
#
loop_
_entity.id
_entity.type
_entity.pdbx_description
1 polymer ?
#
loop_
_entity_poly.entity_id
_entity_poly.type
_entity_poly.pdbx_seq_one_letter_code
_entity_poly.pdbx_strand_id
1 'polypeptide(L)'
;DKLGQDVSPLDVVRRGGRALHAVGDRGARCDGPDGRLVLRTPDAPLVAPGRPNLLDADPPLPDLAGGLHVLLHDNCWGTNFPMWNEGPASFSFELALG
;
A
#
# COMPACT_ATOMS: atom_id res chain seq x y z
N ASP A 1 -4.11 -0.52 -9.08
CA ASP A 1 -5.06 0.00 -10.09
C ASP A 1 -6.48 -0.31 -9.66
N LYS A 2 -7.50 0.25 -10.31
CA LYS A 2 -8.89 -0.20 -10.19
C LYS A 2 -9.39 -0.51 -11.59
N LEU A 3 -9.68 -1.78 -11.86
CA LEU A 3 -10.12 -2.25 -13.20
C LEU A 3 -9.14 -1.82 -14.32
N GLY A 4 -7.83 -1.86 -14.05
CA GLY A 4 -6.80 -1.47 -15.01
C GLY A 4 -6.60 0.04 -15.19
N GLN A 5 -7.22 0.88 -14.36
CA GLN A 5 -7.00 2.32 -14.33
C GLN A 5 -6.11 2.73 -13.14
N ASP A 6 -5.20 3.67 -13.37
CA ASP A 6 -4.39 4.26 -12.31
C ASP A 6 -5.28 5.08 -11.38
N VAL A 7 -4.99 5.01 -10.08
CA VAL A 7 -5.74 5.72 -9.05
C VAL A 7 -4.74 6.53 -8.25
N SER A 8 -4.90 7.85 -8.27
CA SER A 8 -4.16 8.72 -7.37
C SER A 8 -4.77 8.65 -5.97
N PRO A 9 -3.98 8.43 -4.90
CA PRO A 9 -4.49 8.49 -3.54
C PRO A 9 -4.98 9.89 -3.15
N LEU A 10 -4.59 10.93 -3.91
CA LEU A 10 -5.06 12.30 -3.74
C LEU A 10 -6.44 12.57 -4.37
N ASP A 11 -6.88 11.69 -5.27
CA ASP A 11 -8.15 11.82 -6.02
C ASP A 11 -9.22 10.80 -5.55
N VAL A 12 -8.98 10.15 -4.42
CA VAL A 12 -9.98 9.27 -3.80
C VAL A 12 -10.89 10.15 -2.95
N VAL A 13 -12.21 9.99 -3.05
CA VAL A 13 -13.17 10.75 -2.23
C VAL A 13 -13.03 10.41 -0.73
N ARG A 14 -13.48 11.31 0.14
CA ARG A 14 -13.48 11.08 1.59
C ARG A 14 -14.27 9.80 1.90
N ARG A 15 -13.76 8.96 2.82
CA ARG A 15 -14.30 7.61 3.12
C ARG A 15 -14.34 6.65 1.93
N GLY A 16 -13.61 6.93 0.84
CA GLY A 16 -13.52 6.08 -0.35
C GLY A 16 -12.37 5.06 -0.35
N GLY A 17 -11.77 4.78 0.82
CA GLY A 17 -10.60 3.90 0.93
C GLY A 17 -9.29 4.59 0.52
N ARG A 18 -8.93 5.69 1.20
CA ARG A 18 -7.68 6.45 1.01
C ARG A 18 -6.47 5.86 1.75
N ALA A 19 -6.72 5.07 2.79
CA ALA A 19 -5.69 4.61 3.71
C ALA A 19 -4.83 3.49 3.09
N LEU A 20 -5.47 2.59 2.35
CA LEU A 20 -4.85 1.39 1.79
C LEU A 20 -5.31 1.19 0.35
N HIS A 21 -4.34 0.96 -0.53
CA HIS A 21 -4.56 0.72 -1.94
C HIS A 21 -4.03 -0.66 -2.32
N ALA A 22 -4.86 -1.42 -3.04
CA ALA A 22 -4.40 -2.63 -3.69
C ALA A 22 -3.55 -2.28 -4.93
N VAL A 23 -2.38 -2.89 -5.00
CA VAL A 23 -1.38 -2.74 -6.06
C VAL A 23 -1.27 -4.07 -6.79
N GLY A 24 -1.61 -4.09 -8.07
CA GLY A 24 -1.43 -5.24 -8.96
C GLY A 24 -0.12 -5.16 -9.76
N ASP A 25 -0.06 -5.90 -10.87
CA ASP A 25 1.15 -6.10 -11.68
C ASP A 25 1.81 -4.82 -12.22
N ARG A 26 1.05 -3.72 -12.33
CA ARG A 26 1.60 -2.43 -12.78
C ARG A 26 2.41 -1.71 -11.69
N GLY A 27 2.28 -2.11 -10.44
CA GLY A 27 2.98 -1.52 -9.30
C GLY A 27 2.38 -0.18 -8.84
N ALA A 28 2.89 0.29 -7.70
CA ALA A 28 2.69 1.64 -7.21
C ALA A 28 3.71 2.56 -7.88
N ARG A 29 3.25 3.71 -8.36
CA ARG A 29 4.04 4.63 -9.18
C ARG A 29 4.19 5.97 -8.48
N CYS A 30 5.43 6.39 -8.27
CA CYS A 30 5.77 7.67 -7.69
C CYS A 30 6.55 8.51 -8.70
N ASP A 31 6.05 9.70 -9.01
CA ASP A 31 6.82 10.74 -9.71
C ASP A 31 7.35 11.72 -8.66
N GLY A 32 8.65 11.95 -8.66
CA GLY A 32 9.29 12.96 -7.84
C GLY A 32 10.26 13.82 -8.66
N PRO A 33 10.88 14.83 -8.02
CA PRO A 33 11.90 15.66 -8.67
C PRO A 33 13.10 14.84 -9.19
N ASP A 34 13.42 13.74 -8.51
CA ASP A 34 14.56 12.86 -8.82
C ASP A 34 14.24 11.78 -9.86
N GLY A 35 13.04 11.82 -10.46
CA GLY A 35 12.59 10.86 -11.47
C GLY A 35 11.45 9.98 -10.98
N ARG A 36 11.33 8.81 -11.61
CA ARG A 36 10.18 7.92 -11.42
C ARG A 36 10.59 6.64 -10.71
N LEU A 37 9.82 6.25 -9.70
CA LEU A 37 9.89 4.94 -9.05
C LEU A 37 8.63 4.14 -9.36
N VAL A 38 8.79 2.87 -9.72
CA VAL A 38 7.73 1.87 -9.71
C VAL A 38 8.08 0.78 -8.72
N LEU A 39 7.21 0.57 -7.73
CA LEU A 39 7.29 -0.49 -6.73
C LEU A 39 6.27 -1.59 -7.04
N ARG A 40 6.74 -2.81 -7.28
CA ARG A 40 5.88 -4.01 -7.29
C ARG A 40 6.09 -4.82 -6.02
N THR A 41 5.01 -5.38 -5.51
CA THR A 41 5.00 -6.20 -4.30
C THR A 41 4.05 -7.39 -4.51
N PRO A 42 4.47 -8.42 -5.26
CA PRO A 42 3.61 -9.55 -5.63
C PRO A 42 3.08 -10.33 -4.41
N ASP A 43 3.81 -10.30 -3.29
CA ASP A 43 3.47 -11.05 -2.09
C ASP A 43 2.63 -10.23 -1.07
N ALA A 44 2.58 -8.89 -1.20
CA ALA A 44 1.91 -8.00 -0.25
C ALA A 44 1.21 -6.83 -0.97
N PRO A 45 0.02 -7.03 -1.54
CA PRO A 45 -0.59 -6.09 -2.48
C PRO A 45 -1.09 -4.78 -1.84
N LEU A 46 -1.13 -4.67 -0.51
CA LEU A 46 -1.70 -3.52 0.18
C LEU A 46 -0.62 -2.49 0.52
N VAL A 47 -0.78 -1.29 -0.04
CA VAL A 47 0.15 -0.17 0.15
C VAL A 47 -0.58 1.05 0.73
N ALA A 48 -0.03 1.60 1.81
CA ALA A 48 -0.46 2.85 2.42
C ALA A 48 0.46 4.02 1.97
N PRO A 49 -0.09 5.09 1.38
CA PRO A 49 0.66 6.29 1.01
C PRO A 49 0.92 7.18 2.22
N GLY A 50 2.13 7.72 2.32
CA GLY A 50 2.56 8.73 3.29
C GLY A 50 2.89 8.19 4.69
N ARG A 51 2.10 7.26 5.23
CA ARG A 51 2.36 6.64 6.54
C ARG A 51 1.71 5.26 6.63
N PRO A 52 2.18 4.37 7.53
CA PRO A 52 1.42 3.18 7.89
C PRO A 52 0.04 3.63 8.40
N ASN A 53 -1.03 3.11 7.80
CA ASN A 53 -2.39 3.56 8.09
C ASN A 53 -3.40 2.41 8.01
N LEU A 54 -3.24 1.44 8.90
CA LEU A 54 -4.11 0.27 9.01
C LEU A 54 -5.35 0.63 9.84
N LEU A 55 -6.55 0.32 9.31
CA LEU A 55 -7.86 0.49 9.97
C LEU A 55 -8.34 1.93 10.21
N ASP A 56 -7.86 2.91 9.45
CA ASP A 56 -8.44 4.27 9.42
C ASP A 56 -9.51 4.37 8.32
N ALA A 57 -10.77 4.47 8.73
CA ALA A 57 -11.92 4.52 7.82
C ALA A 57 -12.12 5.91 7.17
N ASP A 58 -11.54 6.97 7.75
CA ASP A 58 -11.74 8.34 7.30
C ASP A 58 -10.45 9.16 7.41
N PRO A 59 -9.35 8.70 6.78
CA PRO A 59 -8.07 9.38 6.89
C PRO A 59 -8.13 10.73 6.15
N PRO A 60 -7.27 11.68 6.56
CA PRO A 60 -7.00 12.85 5.73
C PRO A 60 -6.39 12.43 4.38
N LEU A 61 -6.21 13.39 3.47
CA LEU A 61 -5.35 13.15 2.32
C LEU A 61 -3.93 12.81 2.80
N PRO A 62 -3.26 11.83 2.20
CA PRO A 62 -1.91 11.45 2.62
C PRO A 62 -0.90 12.53 2.23
N ASP A 63 0.08 12.75 3.11
CA ASP A 63 1.31 13.48 2.76
C ASP A 63 2.27 12.53 2.04
N LEU A 64 2.43 12.70 0.73
CA LEU A 64 3.24 11.80 -0.10
C LEU A 64 4.76 11.90 0.20
N ALA A 65 5.21 12.95 0.91
CA ALA A 65 6.60 13.05 1.35
C ALA A 65 7.00 11.91 2.32
N GLY A 66 6.02 11.29 2.98
CA GLY A 66 6.24 10.13 3.85
C GLY A 66 6.38 8.79 3.12
N GLY A 67 6.36 8.76 1.79
CA GLY A 67 6.69 7.59 0.98
C GLY A 67 5.57 6.55 0.85
N LEU A 68 5.96 5.31 0.51
CA LEU A 68 5.04 4.16 0.36
C LEU A 68 5.31 3.13 1.46
N HIS A 69 4.25 2.66 2.11
CA HIS A 69 4.33 1.67 3.20
C HIS A 69 3.58 0.41 2.80
N VAL A 70 4.26 -0.73 2.72
CA VAL A 70 3.64 -2.01 2.34
C VAL A 70 3.17 -2.75 3.60
N LEU A 71 1.90 -3.17 3.62
CA LEU A 71 1.34 -3.99 4.67
C LEU A 71 1.75 -5.45 4.46
N LEU A 72 2.80 -5.88 5.16
CA LEU A 72 3.34 -7.25 5.06
C LEU A 72 2.46 -8.26 5.78
N HIS A 73 1.87 -7.87 6.91
CA HIS A 73 1.05 -8.74 7.75
C HIS A 73 0.11 -7.89 8.61
N ASP A 74 -1.18 -8.20 8.60
CA ASP A 74 -2.20 -7.58 9.44
C ASP A 74 -2.62 -8.58 10.54
N ASN A 75 -2.16 -8.35 11.76
CA ASN A 75 -2.49 -9.14 12.94
C ASN A 75 -3.36 -8.37 13.95
N CYS A 76 -4.14 -7.38 13.49
CA CYS A 76 -4.93 -6.53 14.38
C CYS A 76 -6.18 -7.20 14.98
N TRP A 77 -6.40 -8.49 14.72
CA TRP A 77 -7.64 -9.20 15.10
C TRP A 77 -7.43 -10.14 16.29
N GLY A 78 -8.06 -9.83 17.42
CA GLY A 78 -8.07 -10.66 18.63
C GLY A 78 -9.08 -11.81 18.60
N THR A 79 -9.19 -12.57 17.50
CA THR A 79 -10.12 -13.71 17.43
C THR A 79 -9.51 -14.97 18.09
N ASN A 80 -10.37 -15.91 18.50
CA ASN A 80 -10.01 -17.13 19.23
C ASN A 80 -9.23 -18.20 18.42
N PHE A 81 -8.75 -17.88 17.22
CA PHE A 81 -7.87 -18.72 16.41
C PHE A 81 -6.50 -18.03 16.29
N PRO A 82 -5.37 -18.76 16.40
CA PRO A 82 -4.08 -18.15 16.14
C PRO A 82 -4.02 -17.71 14.66
N MET A 83 -4.19 -16.41 14.42
CA MET A 83 -3.79 -15.75 13.16
C MET A 83 -2.28 -15.51 13.11
N TRP A 84 -1.52 -16.24 13.94
CA TRP A 84 -0.09 -16.09 14.09
C TRP A 84 0.61 -16.76 12.90
N ASN A 85 1.47 -16.04 12.21
CA ASN A 85 2.46 -16.71 11.39
C ASN A 85 3.55 -17.27 12.31
N GLU A 86 3.45 -18.56 12.64
CA GLU A 86 4.43 -19.26 13.49
C GLU A 86 5.76 -19.51 12.76
N GLY A 87 5.78 -19.36 11.44
CA GLY A 87 6.94 -19.62 10.58
C GLY A 87 7.56 -18.35 9.99
N PRO A 88 8.68 -18.50 9.28
CA PRO A 88 9.24 -17.41 8.49
C PRO A 88 8.27 -16.98 7.39
N ALA A 89 8.19 -15.67 7.14
CA ALA A 89 7.50 -15.08 6.01
C ALA A 89 8.52 -14.48 5.04
N SER A 90 8.30 -14.67 3.75
CA SER A 90 9.13 -14.08 2.69
C SER A 90 8.26 -13.19 1.82
N PHE A 91 8.77 -12.01 1.50
CA PHE A 91 8.12 -11.02 0.64
C PHE A 91 9.11 -10.50 -0.38
N SER A 92 8.68 -10.45 -1.63
CA SER A 92 9.48 -10.01 -2.76
C SER A 92 9.06 -8.62 -3.19
N PHE A 93 10.03 -7.83 -3.63
CA PHE A 93 9.82 -6.48 -4.13
C PHE A 93 10.64 -6.26 -5.38
N GLU A 94 10.05 -5.58 -6.35
CA GLU A 94 10.76 -5.12 -7.54
C GLU A 94 10.69 -3.60 -7.60
N LEU A 95 11.85 -2.98 -7.80
CA LEU A 95 11.97 -1.54 -7.99
C LEU A 95 12.47 -1.29 -9.41
N ALA A 96 11.73 -0.46 -10.14
CA ALA A 96 12.19 0.11 -11.41
C ALA A 96 12.34 1.62 -11.25
N LEU A 97 13.52 2.13 -11.62
CA LEU A 97 13.87 3.54 -11.62
C LEU A 97 13.92 4.03 -13.07
N GLY A 98 13.44 5.24 -13.32
CA GLY A 98 13.45 5.88 -14.63
C GLY A 98 13.68 7.38 -14.55
#